data_AF-A0A965BZW6-F1
#
_entry.id   AF-A0A965BZW6-F1
#
_cell.length_a   1.000
_cell.length_b   1.000
_cell.length_c   1.000
_cell.angle_alpha   90.00
_cell.angle_beta   90.00
_cell.angle_gamma   90.00
#
_symmetry.space_group_name_H-M   'P 1'
#
loop_
_entity.id
_entity.type
_entity.pdbx_description
1 polymer ?
#
loop_
_entity_poly.entity_id
_entity_poly.type
_entity_poly.pdbx_seq_one_letter_code
_entity_poly.pdbx_strand_id
1 'polypeptide(L)'
;MTLGSDYAHTRSTAAAQITAENFADLSVVWEWDGASFEAQSGRSTPSYINGRLYTVAGARRHVVAIDPESGATIWSYREPDTERWEYSMRADYGKGVGYASIDGQDIIYTISPGFFLTALDAETGQPLQGFGEPVPIEGFPETGVVDLLKDLGHPYDPYEGLPLERGYITSSSPPIVVNDTIIVGNSAEQGYHQSRIENVPGDILAYDARTGHFKWKFNVIPKPGEFGHETWENDAWQYTGDISSWAPLSADPALDLVYIPTNGVTIDYYGGHHPGDNLYSTSLIALKAATGERAWHFQMVHHDIWNYDTPTAPILLDIETSQGPTPIVAQATKQGYTYVFNRETGEPIWPINEVAMPASPVPGEQLAATQPIPSKPAPFEYVGSSEELLADYTPEIKQQA
;
A
#
# COMPACT_ATOMS: atom_id res chain seq x y z
N MET A 1 -16.70 -4.05 4.51
CA MET A 1 -16.00 -4.80 3.45
C MET A 1 -14.85 -3.94 2.96
N THR A 2 -13.69 -4.52 2.65
CA THR A 2 -12.54 -3.81 2.07
C THR A 2 -12.06 -4.57 0.82
N LEU A 3 -11.00 -4.09 0.15
CA LEU A 3 -10.35 -4.80 -0.97
C LEU A 3 -9.91 -6.24 -0.62
N GLY A 4 -9.64 -6.50 0.67
CA GLY A 4 -9.24 -7.79 1.21
C GLY A 4 -10.40 -8.70 1.62
N SER A 5 -11.65 -8.41 1.21
CA SER A 5 -12.90 -8.96 1.78
C SER A 5 -13.27 -8.33 3.13
N ASP A 6 -12.31 -8.25 4.06
CA ASP A 6 -12.48 -7.68 5.39
C ASP A 6 -11.29 -6.81 5.81
N TYR A 7 -11.42 -6.09 6.92
CA TYR A 7 -10.34 -5.28 7.48
C TYR A 7 -9.08 -6.08 7.79
N ALA A 8 -9.23 -7.38 8.04
CA ALA A 8 -8.16 -8.32 8.32
C ALA A 8 -7.44 -8.84 7.06
N HIS A 9 -7.90 -8.49 5.87
CA HIS A 9 -7.37 -8.97 4.59
C HIS A 9 -7.33 -10.51 4.48
N THR A 10 -8.31 -11.21 5.06
CA THR A 10 -8.34 -12.69 5.02
C THR A 10 -8.55 -13.25 3.60
N ARG A 11 -9.12 -12.45 2.70
CA ARG A 11 -9.49 -12.84 1.31
C ARG A 11 -10.32 -14.13 1.27
N SER A 12 -11.09 -14.37 2.32
CA SER A 12 -11.95 -15.53 2.47
C SER A 12 -13.42 -15.17 2.24
N THR A 13 -14.23 -16.18 1.95
CA THR A 13 -15.69 -16.06 1.85
C THR A 13 -16.34 -17.25 2.54
N ALA A 14 -17.49 -17.01 3.18
CA ALA A 14 -18.33 -18.07 3.74
C ALA A 14 -19.21 -18.74 2.68
N ALA A 15 -19.20 -18.25 1.43
CA ALA A 15 -19.95 -18.86 0.33
C ALA A 15 -19.44 -20.28 0.07
N ALA A 16 -20.37 -21.25 0.06
CA ALA A 16 -20.07 -22.67 -0.08
C ALA A 16 -20.81 -23.34 -1.25
N GLN A 17 -21.33 -22.54 -2.19
CA GLN A 17 -22.04 -23.05 -3.37
C GLN A 17 -21.08 -23.78 -4.33
N ILE A 18 -19.86 -23.27 -4.48
CA ILE A 18 -18.80 -23.88 -5.28
C ILE A 18 -17.90 -24.68 -4.33
N THR A 19 -17.74 -25.96 -4.63
CA THR A 19 -16.97 -26.92 -3.83
C THR A 19 -16.01 -27.71 -4.73
N ALA A 20 -15.14 -28.54 -4.13
CA ALA A 20 -14.24 -29.39 -4.90
C ALA A 20 -14.99 -30.39 -5.81
N GLU A 21 -16.22 -30.77 -5.44
CA GLU A 21 -17.04 -31.74 -6.16
C GLU A 21 -17.70 -31.16 -7.41
N ASN A 22 -17.98 -29.85 -7.45
CA ASN A 22 -18.68 -29.19 -8.57
C ASN A 22 -17.84 -28.12 -9.29
N PHE A 23 -16.60 -27.87 -8.85
CA PHE A 23 -15.70 -26.89 -9.46
C PHE A 23 -15.52 -27.11 -10.98
N ALA A 24 -15.52 -28.36 -11.42
CA ALA A 24 -15.37 -28.73 -12.83
C ALA A 24 -16.59 -28.32 -13.70
N ASP A 25 -17.72 -27.97 -13.09
CA ASP A 25 -18.96 -27.58 -13.76
C ASP A 25 -19.05 -26.05 -13.98
N LEU A 26 -18.04 -25.28 -13.57
CA LEU A 26 -18.03 -23.83 -13.75
C LEU A 26 -18.02 -23.45 -15.24
N SER A 27 -18.89 -22.51 -15.59
CA SER A 27 -18.89 -21.84 -16.88
C SER A 27 -18.86 -20.33 -16.69
N VAL A 28 -18.30 -19.64 -17.69
CA VAL A 28 -18.35 -18.18 -17.75
C VAL A 28 -19.80 -17.74 -17.92
N VAL A 29 -20.28 -16.87 -17.03
CA VAL A 29 -21.64 -16.29 -17.11
C VAL A 29 -21.64 -15.04 -17.98
N TRP A 30 -20.65 -14.17 -17.79
CA TRP A 30 -20.40 -12.98 -18.60
C TRP A 30 -18.93 -12.58 -18.50
N GLU A 31 -18.46 -11.76 -19.44
CA GLU A 31 -17.16 -11.11 -19.42
C GLU A 31 -17.36 -9.59 -19.56
N TRP A 32 -16.65 -8.81 -18.75
CA TRP A 32 -16.65 -7.35 -18.85
C TRP A 32 -15.36 -6.89 -19.53
N ASP A 33 -15.48 -6.14 -20.62
CA ASP A 33 -14.35 -5.63 -21.39
C ASP A 33 -14.00 -4.18 -21.00
N GLY A 34 -12.84 -4.02 -20.36
CA GLY A 34 -12.30 -2.74 -19.95
C GLY A 34 -11.60 -1.95 -21.06
N ALA A 35 -11.52 -2.46 -22.30
CA ALA A 35 -10.79 -1.82 -23.39
C ALA A 35 -11.33 -0.41 -23.74
N SER A 36 -12.63 -0.17 -23.52
CA SER A 36 -13.23 1.16 -23.70
C SER A 36 -12.70 2.21 -22.69
N PHE A 37 -12.04 1.76 -21.63
CA PHE A 37 -11.36 2.58 -20.63
C PHE A 37 -9.83 2.52 -20.78
N GLU A 38 -9.32 1.97 -21.89
CA GLU A 38 -7.89 1.79 -22.16
C GLU A 38 -7.16 0.97 -21.07
N ALA A 39 -7.88 0.05 -20.41
CA ALA A 39 -7.30 -0.85 -19.43
C ALA A 39 -6.29 -1.80 -20.08
N GLN A 40 -5.03 -1.75 -19.64
CA GLN A 40 -3.99 -2.67 -20.10
C GLN A 40 -3.57 -3.67 -19.01
N SER A 41 -3.69 -3.30 -17.74
CA SER A 41 -3.34 -4.15 -16.60
C SER A 41 -4.57 -4.70 -15.85
N GLY A 42 -4.65 -6.02 -15.72
CA GLY A 42 -5.69 -6.71 -14.92
C GLY A 42 -5.36 -6.79 -13.42
N ARG A 43 -4.92 -5.69 -12.80
CA ARG A 43 -4.52 -5.67 -11.37
C ARG A 43 -5.67 -5.40 -10.40
N SER A 44 -6.74 -4.78 -10.87
CA SER A 44 -7.87 -4.42 -10.00
C SER A 44 -8.66 -5.65 -9.56
N THR A 45 -9.05 -5.70 -8.28
CA THR A 45 -9.99 -6.69 -7.76
C THR A 45 -11.37 -6.03 -7.58
N PRO A 46 -12.41 -6.47 -8.32
CA PRO A 46 -13.76 -5.96 -8.14
C PRO A 46 -14.30 -6.23 -6.73
N SER A 47 -15.01 -5.25 -6.16
CA SER A 47 -15.65 -5.34 -4.83
C SER A 47 -17.17 -5.39 -4.98
N TYR A 48 -17.82 -6.42 -4.41
CA TYR A 48 -19.28 -6.53 -4.39
C TYR A 48 -19.89 -5.80 -3.19
N ILE A 49 -20.46 -4.63 -3.40
CA ILE A 49 -21.03 -3.78 -2.34
C ILE A 49 -22.51 -3.60 -2.63
N ASN A 50 -23.36 -4.07 -1.71
CA ASN A 50 -24.81 -3.82 -1.69
C ASN A 50 -25.50 -3.95 -3.07
N GLY A 51 -25.23 -5.06 -3.76
CA GLY A 51 -25.88 -5.39 -5.03
C GLY A 51 -25.14 -4.94 -6.30
N ARG A 52 -23.98 -4.29 -6.18
CA ARG A 52 -23.19 -3.81 -7.33
C ARG A 52 -21.72 -4.21 -7.21
N LEU A 53 -21.06 -4.43 -8.34
CA LEU A 53 -19.61 -4.61 -8.42
C LEU A 53 -18.95 -3.25 -8.68
N TYR A 54 -17.88 -2.94 -7.96
CA TYR A 54 -17.08 -1.73 -8.15
C TYR A 54 -15.64 -2.10 -8.43
N THR A 55 -15.03 -1.47 -9.43
CA THR A 55 -13.62 -1.68 -9.79
C THR A 55 -13.01 -0.40 -10.35
N VAL A 56 -11.70 -0.41 -10.59
CA VAL A 56 -11.02 0.62 -11.37
C VAL A 56 -10.48 0.06 -12.69
N ALA A 57 -10.40 0.90 -13.71
CA ALA A 57 -9.93 0.52 -15.05
C ALA A 57 -9.10 1.64 -15.71
N GLY A 58 -8.07 1.24 -16.46
CA GLY A 58 -7.25 2.14 -17.27
C GLY A 58 -6.24 2.97 -16.49
N ALA A 59 -5.32 3.57 -17.25
CA ALA A 59 -4.30 4.48 -16.72
C ALA A 59 -4.92 5.73 -16.05
N ARG A 60 -6.12 6.14 -16.47
CA ARG A 60 -6.86 7.25 -15.85
C ARG A 60 -7.59 6.86 -14.57
N ARG A 61 -7.57 5.57 -14.19
CA ARG A 61 -8.23 5.02 -13.00
C ARG A 61 -9.73 5.35 -12.97
N HIS A 62 -10.42 5.03 -14.05
CA HIS A 62 -11.87 5.13 -14.10
C HIS A 62 -12.46 4.27 -12.99
N VAL A 63 -13.30 4.85 -12.13
CA VAL A 63 -14.13 4.06 -11.21
C VAL A 63 -15.33 3.56 -12.00
N VAL A 64 -15.61 2.27 -11.93
CA VAL A 64 -16.69 1.64 -12.69
C VAL A 64 -17.59 0.87 -11.74
N ALA A 65 -18.91 1.11 -11.83
CA ALA A 65 -19.92 0.26 -11.24
C ALA A 65 -20.53 -0.66 -12.29
N ILE A 66 -20.66 -1.94 -11.97
CA ILE A 66 -21.08 -3.01 -12.86
C ILE A 66 -22.23 -3.77 -12.21
N ASP A 67 -23.24 -4.10 -13.02
CA ASP A 67 -24.33 -4.98 -12.65
C ASP A 67 -23.80 -6.44 -12.56
N PRO A 68 -23.88 -7.09 -11.39
CA PRO A 68 -23.29 -8.41 -11.17
C PRO A 68 -24.00 -9.54 -11.92
N GLU A 69 -25.27 -9.36 -12.31
CA GLU A 69 -26.07 -10.38 -12.99
C GLU A 69 -25.77 -10.41 -14.48
N SER A 70 -25.68 -9.24 -15.10
CA SER A 70 -25.54 -9.07 -16.55
C SER A 70 -24.13 -8.70 -17.02
N GLY A 71 -23.27 -8.21 -16.12
CA GLY A 71 -21.97 -7.65 -16.47
C GLY A 71 -22.05 -6.26 -17.11
N ALA A 72 -23.21 -5.61 -17.12
CA ALA A 72 -23.39 -4.29 -17.74
C ALA A 72 -22.78 -3.17 -16.87
N THR A 73 -22.07 -2.23 -17.48
CA THR A 73 -21.64 -0.99 -16.79
C THR A 73 -22.87 -0.14 -16.44
N ILE A 74 -23.03 0.17 -15.15
CA ILE A 74 -24.11 1.02 -14.62
C ILE A 74 -23.70 2.49 -14.74
N TRP A 75 -22.53 2.83 -14.18
CA TRP A 75 -21.95 4.16 -14.26
C TRP A 75 -20.43 4.06 -14.26
N SER A 76 -19.78 5.13 -14.72
CA SER A 76 -18.32 5.28 -14.59
C SER A 76 -17.98 6.72 -14.24
N TYR A 77 -16.89 6.92 -13.50
CA TYR A 77 -16.35 8.21 -13.11
C TYR A 77 -14.87 8.31 -13.47
N ARG A 78 -14.44 9.49 -13.93
CA ARG A 78 -13.05 9.85 -14.18
C ARG A 78 -12.83 11.31 -13.82
N GLU A 79 -11.70 11.62 -13.21
CA GLU A 79 -11.23 13.00 -13.01
C GLU A 79 -10.91 13.69 -14.35
N PRO A 80 -10.80 15.04 -14.39
CA PRO A 80 -10.28 15.75 -15.56
C PRO A 80 -8.78 15.49 -15.74
N ASP A 81 -8.24 15.92 -16.88
CA ASP A 81 -6.81 15.75 -17.19
C ASP A 81 -5.97 16.81 -16.43
N THR A 82 -4.82 16.39 -15.94
CA THR A 82 -3.82 17.16 -15.18
C THR A 82 -2.42 16.68 -15.57
N GLU A 83 -1.40 17.52 -15.51
CA GLU A 83 -0.03 17.04 -15.74
C GLU A 83 0.37 15.95 -14.73
N ARG A 84 -0.18 16.03 -13.51
CA ARG A 84 0.05 15.04 -12.44
C ARG A 84 -0.22 13.60 -12.83
N TRP A 85 -1.29 13.33 -13.59
CA TRP A 85 -1.57 11.95 -14.01
C TRP A 85 -0.72 11.54 -15.22
N GLU A 86 -0.34 12.48 -16.10
CA GLU A 86 0.42 12.18 -17.32
C GLU A 86 1.82 11.64 -17.01
N TYR A 87 2.51 12.24 -16.03
CA TYR A 87 3.80 11.74 -15.57
C TYR A 87 3.67 10.58 -14.56
N SER A 88 2.46 10.07 -14.31
CA SER A 88 2.25 9.06 -13.28
C SER A 88 2.79 7.68 -13.69
N MET A 89 3.90 7.25 -13.09
CA MET A 89 4.53 5.95 -13.36
C MET A 89 3.75 4.75 -12.81
N ARG A 90 2.65 5.00 -12.08
CA ARG A 90 1.73 3.99 -11.54
C ARG A 90 0.30 4.18 -12.05
N ALA A 91 0.12 4.91 -13.15
CA ALA A 91 -1.20 5.24 -13.71
C ALA A 91 -2.09 3.99 -13.85
N ASP A 92 -1.58 2.95 -14.51
CA ASP A 92 -2.31 1.71 -14.81
C ASP A 92 -2.21 0.62 -13.70
N TYR A 93 -1.86 1.01 -12.47
CA TYR A 93 -1.59 0.07 -11.36
C TYR A 93 -2.75 0.01 -10.33
N GLY A 94 -3.92 0.55 -10.67
CA GLY A 94 -5.07 0.62 -9.76
C GLY A 94 -5.52 -0.76 -9.29
N LYS A 95 -5.60 -0.95 -7.96
CA LYS A 95 -5.94 -2.25 -7.35
C LYS A 95 -7.42 -2.43 -6.98
N GLY A 96 -8.20 -1.35 -6.95
CA GLY A 96 -9.62 -1.40 -6.61
C GLY A 96 -10.09 -0.10 -5.97
N VAL A 97 -11.14 -0.18 -5.15
CA VAL A 97 -11.78 0.97 -4.49
C VAL A 97 -11.79 0.81 -2.96
N GLY A 98 -11.83 1.94 -2.26
CA GLY A 98 -12.16 2.01 -0.83
C GLY A 98 -13.67 2.15 -0.64
N TYR A 99 -14.18 1.79 0.53
CA TYR A 99 -15.61 1.81 0.82
C TYR A 99 -15.89 2.12 2.29
N ALA A 100 -16.97 2.87 2.53
CA ALA A 100 -17.62 2.96 3.82
C ALA A 100 -19.14 3.14 3.65
N SER A 101 -19.91 2.75 4.65
CA SER A 101 -21.33 3.10 4.77
C SER A 101 -21.49 4.06 5.93
N ILE A 102 -21.96 5.27 5.64
CA ILE A 102 -22.00 6.38 6.58
C ILE A 102 -23.42 6.96 6.58
N ASP A 103 -24.08 6.93 7.75
CA ASP A 103 -25.48 7.37 7.92
C ASP A 103 -26.46 6.71 6.93
N GLY A 104 -26.17 5.48 6.51
CA GLY A 104 -26.96 4.72 5.54
C GLY A 104 -26.68 5.06 4.07
N GLN A 105 -25.72 5.93 3.78
CA GLN A 105 -25.21 6.19 2.44
C GLN A 105 -23.93 5.40 2.20
N ASP A 106 -23.89 4.65 1.10
CA ASP A 106 -22.70 3.94 0.66
C ASP A 106 -21.81 4.85 -0.17
N ILE A 107 -20.53 4.90 0.20
CA ILE A 107 -19.55 5.81 -0.40
C ILE A 107 -18.37 4.99 -0.93
N ILE A 108 -18.01 5.25 -2.17
CA ILE A 108 -16.84 4.69 -2.84
C ILE A 108 -15.72 5.73 -2.82
N TYR A 109 -14.55 5.33 -2.33
CA TYR A 109 -13.36 6.17 -2.32
C TYR A 109 -12.32 5.67 -3.31
N THR A 110 -11.67 6.59 -4.02
CA THR A 110 -10.54 6.28 -4.89
C THR A 110 -9.45 7.33 -4.69
N ILE A 111 -8.20 6.94 -4.90
CA ILE A 111 -7.10 7.89 -5.04
C ILE A 111 -6.66 7.83 -6.49
N SER A 112 -6.60 8.96 -7.19
CA SER A 112 -6.25 9.01 -8.61
C SER A 112 -4.73 9.01 -8.85
N PRO A 113 -4.27 8.76 -10.10
CA PRO A 113 -2.84 8.81 -10.41
C PRO A 113 -2.22 10.19 -10.16
N GLY A 114 -3.02 11.25 -10.26
CA GLY A 114 -2.63 12.63 -9.93
C GLY A 114 -2.65 12.96 -8.43
N PHE A 115 -2.87 11.94 -7.58
CA PHE A 115 -2.87 12.04 -6.12
C PHE A 115 -4.00 12.91 -5.56
N PHE A 116 -5.20 12.75 -6.11
CA PHE A 116 -6.45 13.29 -5.55
C PHE A 116 -7.24 12.16 -4.88
N LEU A 117 -7.81 12.42 -3.71
CA LEU A 117 -8.77 11.52 -3.06
C LEU A 117 -10.18 11.95 -3.45
N THR A 118 -10.92 11.05 -4.08
CA THR A 118 -12.30 11.30 -4.54
C THR A 118 -13.27 10.37 -3.81
N ALA A 119 -14.35 10.96 -3.30
CA ALA A 119 -15.49 10.27 -2.70
C ALA A 119 -16.69 10.35 -3.65
N LEU A 120 -17.30 9.21 -3.94
CA LEU A 120 -18.44 9.07 -4.84
C LEU A 120 -19.61 8.42 -4.11
N ASP A 121 -20.81 8.91 -4.36
CA ASP A 121 -22.03 8.19 -4.02
C ASP A 121 -22.07 6.85 -4.78
N ALA A 122 -22.18 5.73 -4.05
CA ALA A 122 -22.05 4.41 -4.66
C ALA A 122 -23.19 4.09 -5.66
N GLU A 123 -24.38 4.63 -5.43
CA GLU A 123 -25.53 4.37 -6.30
C GLU A 123 -25.40 5.11 -7.64
N THR A 124 -24.94 6.36 -7.62
CA THR A 124 -25.01 7.27 -8.77
C THR A 124 -23.66 7.52 -9.44
N GLY A 125 -22.55 7.28 -8.74
CA GLY A 125 -21.20 7.64 -9.19
C GLY A 125 -20.92 9.15 -9.18
N GLN A 126 -21.81 9.95 -8.59
CA GLN A 126 -21.62 11.40 -8.49
C GLN A 126 -20.65 11.73 -7.33
N PRO A 127 -19.82 12.78 -7.48
CA PRO A 127 -19.00 13.29 -6.38
C PRO A 127 -19.83 13.59 -5.14
N LEU A 128 -19.38 13.11 -3.98
CA LEU A 128 -20.12 13.18 -2.73
C LEU A 128 -20.28 14.65 -2.29
N GLN A 129 -21.52 15.05 -2.03
CA GLN A 129 -21.84 16.42 -1.61
C GLN A 129 -21.30 16.72 -0.21
N GLY A 130 -20.58 17.83 -0.07
CA GLY A 130 -20.03 18.28 1.22
C GLY A 130 -18.73 17.59 1.64
N PHE A 131 -18.19 16.73 0.79
CA PHE A 131 -16.88 16.11 0.98
C PHE A 131 -15.80 16.91 0.26
N GLY A 132 -14.67 17.16 0.91
CA GLY A 132 -13.54 17.88 0.34
C GLY A 132 -13.83 19.34 0.01
N GLU A 133 -13.09 19.90 -0.95
CA GLU A 133 -13.20 21.29 -1.37
C GLU A 133 -12.99 21.42 -2.89
N PRO A 134 -13.44 22.51 -3.53
CA PRO A 134 -13.17 22.75 -4.94
C PRO A 134 -11.66 22.75 -5.24
N VAL A 135 -11.24 21.87 -6.15
CA VAL A 135 -9.87 21.86 -6.69
C VAL A 135 -9.77 22.97 -7.75
N PRO A 136 -8.78 23.88 -7.69
CA PRO A 136 -8.69 25.04 -8.58
C PRO A 136 -8.14 24.66 -9.97
N ILE A 137 -8.72 23.64 -10.59
CA ILE A 137 -8.38 23.11 -11.91
C ILE A 137 -9.69 22.93 -12.69
N GLU A 138 -9.73 23.41 -13.92
CA GLU A 138 -10.91 23.29 -14.77
C GLU A 138 -11.33 21.82 -14.94
N GLY A 139 -12.63 21.55 -14.79
CA GLY A 139 -13.22 20.23 -14.97
C GLY A 139 -13.31 19.38 -13.70
N PHE A 140 -12.68 19.78 -12.59
CA PHE A 140 -12.96 19.15 -11.29
C PHE A 140 -14.36 19.56 -10.80
N PRO A 141 -15.06 18.68 -10.08
CA PRO A 141 -16.34 19.03 -9.46
C PRO A 141 -16.15 20.01 -8.29
N GLU A 142 -17.22 20.72 -7.94
CA GLU A 142 -17.27 21.65 -6.80
C GLU A 142 -17.20 20.96 -5.42
N THR A 143 -17.28 19.63 -5.38
CA THR A 143 -17.32 18.80 -4.17
C THR A 143 -16.85 17.38 -4.50
N GLY A 144 -16.57 16.59 -3.47
CA GLY A 144 -16.24 15.17 -3.56
C GLY A 144 -14.76 14.88 -3.73
N VAL A 145 -13.88 15.89 -3.68
CA VAL A 145 -12.45 15.74 -3.98
C VAL A 145 -11.58 16.45 -2.94
N VAL A 146 -10.46 15.81 -2.58
CA VAL A 146 -9.39 16.36 -1.75
C VAL A 146 -8.08 16.30 -2.56
N ASP A 147 -7.40 17.44 -2.70
CA ASP A 147 -6.02 17.49 -3.22
C ASP A 147 -5.04 17.07 -2.11
N LEU A 148 -4.53 15.84 -2.19
CA LEU A 148 -3.68 15.27 -1.15
C LEU A 148 -2.31 15.95 -1.07
N LEU A 149 -1.84 16.61 -2.14
CA LEU A 149 -0.54 17.31 -2.11
C LEU A 149 -0.56 18.50 -1.14
N LYS A 150 -1.73 19.09 -0.92
CA LYS A 150 -1.94 20.23 0.00
C LYS A 150 -1.40 19.95 1.40
N ASP A 151 -1.59 18.73 1.87
CA ASP A 151 -1.31 18.34 3.26
C ASP A 151 0.04 17.62 3.44
N LEU A 152 0.79 17.37 2.36
CA LEU A 152 2.15 16.80 2.45
C LEU A 152 3.17 17.81 3.01
N GLY A 153 2.94 19.10 2.83
CA GLY A 153 3.84 20.16 3.31
C GLY A 153 5.03 20.44 2.38
N HIS A 154 4.87 20.20 1.09
CA HIS A 154 5.83 20.56 0.05
C HIS A 154 5.24 21.65 -0.87
N PRO A 155 6.06 22.57 -1.42
CA PRO A 155 5.61 23.45 -2.49
C PRO A 155 5.11 22.63 -3.68
N TYR A 156 3.94 22.99 -4.20
CA TYR A 156 3.32 22.32 -5.32
C TYR A 156 2.43 23.30 -6.10
N ASP A 157 2.18 22.98 -7.36
CA ASP A 157 1.16 23.62 -8.18
C ASP A 157 -0.09 22.72 -8.28
N PRO A 158 -1.32 23.26 -8.20
CA PRO A 158 -2.55 22.47 -8.37
C PRO A 158 -2.58 21.62 -9.65
N TYR A 159 -2.13 22.16 -10.78
CA TYR A 159 -2.17 21.47 -12.07
C TYR A 159 -0.89 20.67 -12.36
N GLU A 160 0.29 21.25 -12.12
CA GLU A 160 1.59 20.62 -12.44
C GLU A 160 2.06 19.64 -11.35
N GLY A 161 1.63 19.81 -10.10
CA GLY A 161 2.03 18.96 -8.97
C GLY A 161 3.33 19.40 -8.29
N LEU A 162 4.11 18.43 -7.81
CA LEU A 162 5.40 18.69 -7.16
C LEU A 162 6.47 18.97 -8.22
N PRO A 163 7.44 19.87 -7.96
CA PRO A 163 8.62 19.97 -8.80
C PRO A 163 9.32 18.60 -8.90
N LEU A 164 9.50 18.07 -10.11
CA LEU A 164 10.02 16.72 -10.31
C LEU A 164 11.47 16.56 -9.81
N GLU A 165 12.22 17.65 -9.67
CA GLU A 165 13.52 17.66 -9.02
C GLU A 165 13.45 17.42 -7.50
N ARG A 166 12.31 17.67 -6.87
CA ARG A 166 12.08 17.36 -5.44
C ARG A 166 11.66 15.91 -5.26
N GLY A 167 10.89 15.36 -6.20
CA GLY A 167 10.39 13.99 -6.13
C GLY A 167 9.01 13.82 -6.75
N TYR A 168 8.47 12.63 -6.58
CA TYR A 168 7.22 12.17 -7.19
C TYR A 168 6.40 11.37 -6.18
N ILE A 169 5.08 11.56 -6.18
CA ILE A 169 4.15 10.78 -5.36
C ILE A 169 2.84 10.51 -6.13
N THR A 170 2.29 9.33 -5.92
CA THR A 170 1.02 8.87 -6.50
C THR A 170 0.40 7.82 -5.59
N SER A 171 -0.63 7.10 -6.07
CA SER A 171 -1.12 5.89 -5.42
C SER A 171 -1.41 4.78 -6.43
N SER A 172 -1.28 3.53 -5.98
CA SER A 172 -1.71 2.32 -6.69
C SER A 172 -2.80 1.55 -5.95
N SER A 173 -2.95 1.77 -4.63
CA SER A 173 -3.94 1.10 -3.79
C SER A 173 -5.06 2.06 -3.40
N PRO A 174 -6.30 1.56 -3.20
CA PRO A 174 -7.34 2.38 -2.60
C PRO A 174 -7.00 2.75 -1.15
N PRO A 175 -7.63 3.81 -0.59
CA PRO A 175 -7.55 4.08 0.84
C PRO A 175 -8.33 3.01 1.62
N ILE A 176 -8.09 2.95 2.93
CA ILE A 176 -8.92 2.20 3.87
C ILE A 176 -9.68 3.16 4.77
N VAL A 177 -10.95 2.87 5.07
CA VAL A 177 -11.75 3.66 6.02
C VAL A 177 -11.91 2.88 7.32
N VAL A 178 -11.26 3.35 8.38
CA VAL A 178 -11.30 2.73 9.71
C VAL A 178 -12.09 3.66 10.63
N ASN A 179 -13.22 3.16 11.14
CA ASN A 179 -14.21 3.95 11.87
C ASN A 179 -14.68 5.15 10.99
N ASP A 180 -14.37 6.39 11.38
CA ASP A 180 -14.68 7.60 10.60
C ASP A 180 -13.43 8.24 9.96
N THR A 181 -12.34 7.47 9.79
CA THR A 181 -11.07 7.99 9.26
C THR A 181 -10.66 7.27 7.99
N ILE A 182 -10.45 8.03 6.92
CA ILE A 182 -9.81 7.57 5.69
C ILE A 182 -8.30 7.60 5.91
N ILE A 183 -7.59 6.50 5.69
CA ILE A 183 -6.13 6.42 5.72
C ILE A 183 -5.62 6.19 4.30
N VAL A 184 -4.71 7.07 3.88
CA VAL A 184 -4.20 7.18 2.52
C VAL A 184 -2.76 6.65 2.50
N GLY A 185 -2.59 5.48 1.86
CA GLY A 185 -1.28 5.03 1.38
C GLY A 185 -0.88 5.76 0.11
N ASN A 186 0.35 5.53 -0.34
CA ASN A 186 0.91 6.21 -1.51
C ASN A 186 1.89 5.30 -2.24
N SER A 187 2.51 5.80 -3.30
CA SER A 187 3.49 5.10 -4.12
C SER A 187 4.42 6.12 -4.75
N ALA A 188 5.67 5.74 -4.96
CA ALA A 188 6.62 6.49 -5.79
C ALA A 188 6.94 5.75 -7.10
N GLU A 189 7.88 6.32 -7.86
CA GLU A 189 8.60 5.62 -8.92
C GLU A 189 9.17 4.30 -8.37
N GLN A 190 9.22 3.24 -9.18
CA GLN A 190 9.81 1.96 -8.78
C GLN A 190 11.30 2.17 -8.42
N GLY A 191 11.78 1.60 -7.31
CA GLY A 191 13.15 1.80 -6.82
C GLY A 191 14.24 1.66 -7.89
N TYR A 192 14.14 0.64 -8.75
CA TYR A 192 15.06 0.37 -9.86
C TYR A 192 14.96 1.30 -11.08
N HIS A 193 14.01 2.25 -11.09
CA HIS A 193 13.92 3.32 -12.09
C HIS A 193 14.36 4.68 -11.53
N GLN A 194 14.48 4.81 -10.21
CA GLN A 194 14.86 6.05 -9.54
C GLN A 194 16.31 6.40 -9.90
N SER A 195 16.51 7.60 -10.44
CA SER A 195 17.81 8.09 -10.92
C SER A 195 18.40 9.21 -10.07
N ARG A 196 17.74 9.57 -8.97
CA ARG A 196 18.08 10.67 -8.06
C ARG A 196 18.02 10.20 -6.62
N ILE A 197 18.84 10.79 -5.76
CA ILE A 197 18.84 10.50 -4.32
C ILE A 197 17.71 11.26 -3.60
N GLU A 198 17.19 12.31 -4.24
CA GLU A 198 16.09 13.12 -3.74
C GLU A 198 14.73 12.52 -4.08
N ASN A 199 13.84 12.42 -3.10
CA ASN A 199 12.42 12.17 -3.35
C ASN A 199 11.57 12.71 -2.19
N VAL A 200 10.26 12.91 -2.41
CA VAL A 200 9.34 13.23 -1.30
C VAL A 200 9.10 11.98 -0.44
N PRO A 201 9.01 12.12 0.90
CA PRO A 201 8.64 11.00 1.77
C PRO A 201 7.22 10.52 1.48
N GLY A 202 7.01 9.21 1.60
CA GLY A 202 5.75 8.51 1.49
C GLY A 202 4.88 8.68 2.73
N ASP A 203 4.75 9.91 3.22
CA ASP A 203 3.97 10.25 4.41
C ASP A 203 2.53 9.73 4.34
N ILE A 204 2.01 9.27 5.47
CA ILE A 204 0.64 8.76 5.58
C ILE A 204 -0.28 9.91 5.95
N LEU A 205 -1.32 10.11 5.15
CA LEU A 205 -2.33 11.14 5.35
C LEU A 205 -3.64 10.52 5.83
N ALA A 206 -4.38 11.26 6.65
CA ALA A 206 -5.70 10.85 7.07
C ALA A 206 -6.72 11.97 7.06
N TYR A 207 -7.95 11.59 6.70
CA TYR A 207 -9.06 12.51 6.48
C TYR A 207 -10.32 12.00 7.15
N ASP A 208 -11.22 12.92 7.50
CA ASP A 208 -12.57 12.57 7.95
C ASP A 208 -13.36 11.93 6.82
N ALA A 209 -13.99 10.78 7.09
CA ALA A 209 -14.69 10.04 6.05
C ALA A 209 -15.98 10.72 5.59
N ARG A 210 -16.59 11.60 6.39
CA ARG A 210 -17.81 12.33 6.01
C ARG A 210 -17.49 13.57 5.20
N THR A 211 -16.47 14.30 5.62
CA THR A 211 -16.24 15.66 5.11
C THR A 211 -14.97 15.81 4.28
N GLY A 212 -14.06 14.82 4.27
CA GLY A 212 -12.76 14.95 3.63
C GLY A 212 -11.83 15.95 4.32
N HIS A 213 -12.16 16.40 5.54
CA HIS A 213 -11.29 17.31 6.29
C HIS A 213 -10.01 16.59 6.73
N PHE A 214 -8.86 17.24 6.52
CA PHE A 214 -7.58 16.75 7.01
C PHE A 214 -7.61 16.55 8.54
N LYS A 215 -7.14 15.38 8.99
CA LYS A 215 -7.07 15.02 10.41
C LYS A 215 -5.64 15.01 10.91
N TRP A 216 -4.78 14.23 10.28
CA TRP A 216 -3.40 14.06 10.70
C TRP A 216 -2.51 13.59 9.56
N LYS A 217 -1.21 13.80 9.75
CA LYS A 217 -0.14 13.26 8.91
C LYS A 217 0.88 12.56 9.80
N PHE A 218 1.33 11.40 9.38
CA PHE A 218 2.48 10.70 9.97
C PHE A 218 3.69 10.87 9.05
N ASN A 219 4.77 11.46 9.57
CA ASN A 219 6.04 11.57 8.83
C ASN A 219 6.72 10.20 8.83
N VAL A 220 6.84 9.55 7.67
CA VAL A 220 7.45 8.20 7.58
C VAL A 220 8.98 8.27 7.65
N ILE A 221 9.56 9.38 7.22
CA ILE A 221 10.95 9.72 7.53
C ILE A 221 10.93 10.63 8.76
N PRO A 222 11.41 10.16 9.93
CA PRO A 222 11.34 10.92 11.18
C PRO A 222 12.17 12.21 11.10
N LYS A 223 11.53 13.33 11.46
CA LYS A 223 12.16 14.65 11.56
C LYS A 223 12.94 14.79 12.88
N PRO A 224 13.82 15.80 13.00
CA PRO A 224 14.50 16.09 14.26
C PRO A 224 13.53 16.17 15.45
N GLY A 225 13.73 15.31 16.45
CA GLY A 225 12.88 15.20 17.64
C GLY A 225 11.79 14.12 17.57
N GLU A 226 11.56 13.50 16.41
CA GLU A 226 10.68 12.35 16.25
C GLU A 226 11.43 11.04 16.52
N PHE A 227 10.70 10.00 16.93
CA PHE A 227 11.28 8.68 17.21
C PHE A 227 11.89 8.09 15.94
N GLY A 228 13.11 7.54 16.02
CA GLY A 228 13.78 6.90 14.89
C GLY A 228 14.66 7.82 14.06
N HIS A 229 14.62 9.14 14.33
CA HIS A 229 15.46 10.11 13.63
C HIS A 229 16.95 9.81 13.76
N GLU A 230 17.37 9.27 14.90
CA GLU A 230 18.75 8.87 15.17
C GLU A 230 19.27 7.75 14.25
N THR A 231 18.38 7.04 13.55
CA THR A 231 18.73 6.00 12.57
C THR A 231 19.08 6.57 11.19
N TRP A 232 18.99 7.89 11.01
CA TRP A 232 19.34 8.59 9.79
C TRP A 232 20.62 9.38 9.99
N GLU A 233 21.72 8.88 9.44
CA GLU A 233 23.02 9.52 9.58
C GLU A 233 23.25 10.60 8.50
N ASN A 234 24.19 11.50 8.75
CA ASN A 234 24.65 12.53 7.80
C ASN A 234 23.54 13.39 7.18
N ASP A 235 22.46 13.63 7.94
CA ASP A 235 21.29 14.39 7.47
C ASP A 235 20.60 13.80 6.23
N ALA A 236 20.76 12.49 5.96
CA ALA A 236 20.17 11.83 4.79
C ALA A 236 18.64 11.98 4.69
N TRP A 237 17.98 12.07 5.85
CA TRP A 237 16.54 12.32 5.98
C TRP A 237 16.05 13.59 5.25
N GLN A 238 16.93 14.57 4.98
CA GLN A 238 16.54 15.85 4.36
C GLN A 238 16.23 15.73 2.87
N TYR A 239 16.88 14.79 2.19
CA TYR A 239 16.76 14.62 0.74
C TYR A 239 16.12 13.28 0.36
N THR A 240 16.41 12.20 1.09
CA THR A 240 15.81 10.89 0.83
C THR A 240 14.28 10.96 0.96
N GLY A 241 13.57 10.18 0.15
CA GLY A 241 12.12 10.00 0.23
C GLY A 241 11.71 8.57 -0.10
N ASP A 242 10.59 8.42 -0.82
CA ASP A 242 9.89 7.14 -0.98
C ASP A 242 9.48 6.58 0.38
N ILE A 243 9.80 5.34 0.75
CA ILE A 243 9.18 4.67 1.91
C ILE A 243 7.64 4.74 1.83
N SER A 244 7.13 4.56 0.62
CA SER A 244 5.72 4.48 0.31
C SER A 244 5.05 3.19 0.78
N SER A 245 3.79 3.34 1.21
CA SER A 245 2.89 2.22 1.50
C SER A 245 2.06 1.85 0.27
N TRP A 246 2.71 1.28 -0.74
CA TRP A 246 2.06 0.99 -2.02
C TRP A 246 1.18 -0.28 -1.98
N ALA A 247 1.41 -1.19 -1.05
CA ALA A 247 0.51 -2.32 -0.80
C ALA A 247 -0.80 -1.85 -0.13
N PRO A 248 -1.92 -2.59 -0.31
CA PRO A 248 -3.13 -2.28 0.45
C PRO A 248 -2.88 -2.36 1.97
N LEU A 249 -3.61 -1.57 2.73
CA LEU A 249 -3.54 -1.53 4.19
C LEU A 249 -4.50 -2.54 4.81
N SER A 250 -4.23 -2.99 6.03
CA SER A 250 -5.21 -3.71 6.87
C SER A 250 -5.45 -2.99 8.18
N ALA A 251 -6.49 -3.36 8.92
CA ALA A 251 -6.86 -2.69 10.16
C ALA A 251 -7.58 -3.62 11.14
N ASP A 252 -7.56 -3.22 12.40
CA ASP A 252 -8.45 -3.73 13.45
C ASP A 252 -9.25 -2.53 13.99
N PRO A 253 -10.48 -2.31 13.49
CA PRO A 253 -11.30 -1.18 13.93
C PRO A 253 -11.63 -1.20 15.43
N ALA A 254 -11.66 -2.38 16.06
CA ALA A 254 -11.94 -2.50 17.49
C ALA A 254 -10.78 -1.98 18.36
N LEU A 255 -9.54 -2.10 17.86
CA LEU A 255 -8.33 -1.55 18.49
C LEU A 255 -8.02 -0.12 18.07
N ASP A 256 -8.78 0.43 17.11
CA ASP A 256 -8.48 1.66 16.38
C ASP A 256 -7.07 1.62 15.76
N LEU A 257 -6.65 0.46 15.23
CA LEU A 257 -5.31 0.29 14.64
C LEU A 257 -5.40 0.08 13.13
N VAL A 258 -4.56 0.79 12.39
CA VAL A 258 -4.24 0.54 10.98
C VAL A 258 -2.79 0.06 10.87
N TYR A 259 -2.58 -0.96 10.05
CA TYR A 259 -1.28 -1.60 9.84
C TYR A 259 -0.76 -1.26 8.44
N ILE A 260 0.40 -0.62 8.41
CA ILE A 260 0.93 0.07 7.24
C ILE A 260 2.27 -0.57 6.85
N PRO A 261 2.28 -1.43 5.81
CA PRO A 261 3.50 -1.98 5.22
C PRO A 261 4.22 -0.91 4.37
N THR A 262 5.53 -0.73 4.57
CA THR A 262 6.36 0.23 3.79
C THR A 262 7.39 -0.44 2.89
N ASN A 263 7.78 0.24 1.82
CA ASN A 263 8.90 -0.18 0.96
C ASN A 263 10.26 0.40 1.41
N GLY A 264 11.27 0.16 0.59
CA GLY A 264 12.61 0.75 0.72
C GLY A 264 12.65 2.27 0.55
N VAL A 265 13.80 2.85 0.85
CA VAL A 265 14.12 4.26 0.58
C VAL A 265 14.31 4.54 -0.91
N THR A 266 14.47 5.81 -1.26
CA THR A 266 14.86 6.19 -2.63
C THR A 266 16.23 5.59 -3.01
N ILE A 267 16.34 4.98 -4.19
CA ILE A 267 17.49 4.19 -4.67
C ILE A 267 17.78 3.02 -3.72
N ASP A 268 16.80 2.13 -3.59
CA ASP A 268 16.83 0.91 -2.77
C ASP A 268 17.76 -0.21 -3.29
N TYR A 269 18.84 0.15 -3.99
CA TYR A 269 19.86 -0.76 -4.50
C TYR A 269 21.31 -0.28 -4.23
N TYR A 270 21.50 0.86 -3.55
CA TYR A 270 22.82 1.33 -3.13
C TYR A 270 22.77 2.17 -1.84
N GLY A 271 23.39 1.66 -0.77
CA GLY A 271 23.29 2.20 0.59
C GLY A 271 24.12 3.47 0.89
N GLY A 272 25.01 3.87 -0.01
CA GLY A 272 26.00 4.92 0.29
C GLY A 272 25.42 6.35 0.40
N HIS A 273 24.17 6.55 -0.03
CA HIS A 273 23.52 7.86 -0.01
C HIS A 273 22.62 8.09 1.20
N HIS A 274 22.31 7.05 1.96
CA HIS A 274 21.39 7.13 3.10
C HIS A 274 21.92 6.31 4.30
N PRO A 275 23.08 6.67 4.87
CA PRO A 275 23.68 5.91 5.97
C PRO A 275 22.75 5.81 7.20
N GLY A 276 22.91 4.72 7.95
CA GLY A 276 22.08 4.35 9.11
C GLY A 276 20.95 3.37 8.76
N ASP A 277 20.24 2.84 9.77
CA ASP A 277 19.22 1.79 9.54
C ASP A 277 17.98 2.28 8.77
N ASN A 278 17.80 3.60 8.61
CA ASN A 278 16.75 4.24 7.81
C ASN A 278 15.31 3.93 8.25
N LEU A 279 15.04 3.94 9.55
CA LEU A 279 13.68 3.72 10.06
C LEU A 279 12.72 4.83 9.57
N TYR A 280 11.55 4.60 8.95
CA TYR A 280 10.73 3.39 8.88
C TYR A 280 10.74 2.66 7.52
N SER A 281 11.89 2.58 6.86
CA SER A 281 12.06 1.76 5.64
C SER A 281 11.71 0.31 5.92
N THR A 282 11.06 -0.36 4.96
CA THR A 282 10.78 -1.81 4.95
C THR A 282 10.26 -2.31 6.29
N SER A 283 9.22 -1.63 6.78
CA SER A 283 8.67 -1.77 8.12
C SER A 283 7.18 -2.10 8.07
N LEU A 284 6.69 -2.61 9.20
CA LEU A 284 5.27 -2.66 9.50
C LEU A 284 5.00 -1.63 10.59
N ILE A 285 4.21 -0.62 10.28
CA ILE A 285 3.87 0.46 11.22
C ILE A 285 2.42 0.28 11.66
N ALA A 286 2.17 0.26 12.97
CA ALA A 286 0.82 0.28 13.53
C ALA A 286 0.51 1.69 14.08
N LEU A 287 -0.46 2.36 13.46
CA LEU A 287 -0.90 3.69 13.87
C LEU A 287 -2.31 3.63 14.45
N LYS A 288 -2.60 4.51 15.41
CA LYS A 288 -3.97 4.80 15.82
C LYS A 288 -4.69 5.49 14.68
N ALA A 289 -5.74 4.86 14.14
CA ALA A 289 -6.43 5.38 12.96
C ALA A 289 -7.05 6.76 13.23
N ALA A 290 -7.56 7.02 14.43
CA ALA A 290 -8.15 8.31 14.76
C ALA A 290 -7.15 9.48 14.85
N THR A 291 -5.90 9.22 15.26
CA THR A 291 -4.94 10.26 15.68
C THR A 291 -3.61 10.27 14.93
N GLY A 292 -3.26 9.19 14.23
CA GLY A 292 -1.95 9.01 13.61
C GLY A 292 -0.83 8.68 14.61
N GLU A 293 -1.15 8.52 15.90
CA GLU A 293 -0.16 8.18 16.92
C GLU A 293 0.42 6.78 16.67
N ARG A 294 1.74 6.65 16.72
CA ARG A 294 2.43 5.37 16.56
C ARG A 294 2.20 4.50 17.80
N ALA A 295 1.41 3.44 17.65
CA ALA A 295 1.22 2.43 18.69
C ALA A 295 2.46 1.55 18.81
N TRP A 296 2.88 0.94 17.69
CA TRP A 296 4.10 0.13 17.60
C TRP A 296 4.57 0.08 16.14
N HIS A 297 5.77 -0.45 15.92
CA HIS A 297 6.28 -0.77 14.59
C HIS A 297 7.30 -1.91 14.69
N PHE A 298 7.62 -2.52 13.56
CA PHE A 298 8.77 -3.41 13.43
C PHE A 298 9.45 -3.18 12.08
N GLN A 299 10.77 -2.96 12.10
CA GLN A 299 11.58 -2.85 10.88
C GLN A 299 12.07 -4.23 10.46
N MET A 300 11.67 -4.69 9.28
CA MET A 300 11.97 -6.04 8.80
C MET A 300 13.28 -6.12 8.00
N VAL A 301 13.78 -4.98 7.51
CA VAL A 301 15.10 -4.87 6.88
C VAL A 301 15.77 -3.61 7.40
N HIS A 302 16.91 -3.76 8.06
CA HIS A 302 17.77 -2.64 8.43
C HIS A 302 18.56 -2.19 7.19
N HIS A 303 18.53 -0.89 6.88
CA HIS A 303 19.28 -0.33 5.76
C HIS A 303 19.02 -1.08 4.42
N ASP A 304 17.77 -1.07 3.96
CA ASP A 304 17.35 -1.83 2.78
C ASP A 304 18.04 -1.34 1.50
N ILE A 305 18.74 -2.24 0.82
CA ILE A 305 19.36 -2.04 -0.49
C ILE A 305 19.04 -3.18 -1.47
N TRP A 306 17.97 -3.93 -1.21
CA TRP A 306 17.59 -5.12 -1.97
C TRP A 306 16.19 -5.04 -2.55
N ASN A 307 15.52 -3.88 -2.44
CA ASN A 307 14.13 -3.69 -2.85
C ASN A 307 13.23 -4.74 -2.17
N TYR A 308 13.44 -4.99 -0.88
CA TYR A 308 12.72 -5.98 -0.08
C TYR A 308 11.40 -5.47 0.51
N ASP A 309 10.73 -4.55 -0.21
CA ASP A 309 9.42 -4.02 0.17
C ASP A 309 8.47 -5.08 0.69
N THR A 310 7.60 -4.69 1.61
CA THR A 310 6.47 -5.50 2.04
C THR A 310 5.33 -5.37 1.02
N PRO A 311 5.11 -6.35 0.11
CA PRO A 311 4.32 -6.12 -1.10
C PRO A 311 2.84 -6.46 -0.94
N THR A 312 2.42 -6.87 0.26
CA THR A 312 1.07 -7.34 0.56
C THR A 312 0.53 -6.64 1.80
N ALA A 313 -0.80 -6.54 1.88
CA ALA A 313 -1.45 -6.18 3.12
C ALA A 313 -1.09 -7.21 4.22
N PRO A 314 -0.87 -6.77 5.46
CA PRO A 314 -0.74 -7.68 6.59
C PRO A 314 -2.07 -8.40 6.84
N ILE A 315 -2.02 -9.68 7.15
CA ILE A 315 -3.23 -10.48 7.41
C ILE A 315 -3.43 -10.61 8.92
N LEU A 316 -4.64 -10.31 9.39
CA LEU A 316 -5.00 -10.45 10.81
C LEU A 316 -5.77 -11.76 11.01
N LEU A 317 -5.39 -12.50 12.04
CA LEU A 317 -6.02 -13.77 12.40
C LEU A 317 -6.04 -13.92 13.92
N ASP A 318 -6.91 -14.80 14.42
CA ASP A 318 -6.76 -15.36 15.76
C ASP A 318 -6.22 -16.78 15.60
N ILE A 319 -5.08 -17.09 16.25
CA ILE A 319 -4.46 -18.41 16.20
C ILE A 319 -4.38 -19.04 17.58
N GLU A 320 -4.39 -20.36 17.64
CA GLU A 320 -4.09 -21.09 18.87
C GLU A 320 -2.58 -21.13 19.11
N THR A 321 -2.13 -20.59 20.23
CA THR A 321 -0.76 -20.72 20.70
C THR A 321 -0.71 -21.51 22.01
N SER A 322 0.49 -21.79 22.53
CA SER A 322 0.65 -22.37 23.87
C SER A 322 0.06 -21.51 25.00
N GLN A 323 -0.20 -20.22 24.74
CA GLN A 323 -0.81 -19.29 25.69
C GLN A 323 -2.34 -19.20 25.50
N GLY A 324 -2.91 -19.91 24.53
CA GLY A 324 -4.33 -19.88 24.15
C GLY A 324 -4.59 -19.09 22.86
N PRO A 325 -5.86 -18.74 22.59
CA PRO A 325 -6.25 -17.92 21.46
C PRO A 325 -5.49 -16.59 21.50
N THR A 326 -4.73 -16.31 20.44
CA THR A 326 -3.82 -15.16 20.36
C THR A 326 -4.14 -14.33 19.12
N PRO A 327 -4.43 -13.03 19.28
CA PRO A 327 -4.71 -12.13 18.16
C PRO A 327 -3.41 -11.72 17.47
N ILE A 328 -3.27 -12.06 16.19
CA ILE A 328 -2.04 -11.83 15.42
C ILE A 328 -2.23 -10.94 14.21
N VAL A 329 -1.13 -10.35 13.78
CA VAL A 329 -0.93 -9.76 12.45
C VAL A 329 0.29 -10.41 11.82
N ALA A 330 0.15 -10.89 10.58
CA ALA A 330 1.17 -11.60 9.84
C ALA A 330 1.53 -10.84 8.56
N GLN A 331 2.80 -10.50 8.38
CA GLN A 331 3.33 -9.81 7.21
C GLN A 331 4.23 -10.75 6.42
N ALA A 332 3.76 -11.18 5.24
CA ALA A 332 4.62 -11.81 4.24
C ALA A 332 5.48 -10.76 3.53
N THR A 333 6.73 -11.09 3.22
CA THR A 333 7.73 -10.13 2.72
C THR A 333 8.48 -10.67 1.49
N LYS A 334 9.11 -9.80 0.70
CA LYS A 334 9.97 -10.22 -0.41
C LYS A 334 11.25 -10.95 0.03
N GLN A 335 11.53 -11.02 1.34
CA GLN A 335 12.66 -11.79 1.88
C GLN A 335 12.39 -13.30 1.90
N GLY A 336 11.16 -13.73 1.60
CA GLY A 336 10.71 -15.12 1.75
C GLY A 336 10.30 -15.52 3.17
N TYR A 337 10.27 -14.54 4.09
CA TYR A 337 9.84 -14.70 5.47
C TYR A 337 8.45 -14.12 5.72
N THR A 338 7.76 -14.72 6.69
CA THR A 338 6.55 -14.16 7.30
C THR A 338 6.87 -13.72 8.73
N TYR A 339 6.71 -12.43 9.01
CA TYR A 339 6.85 -11.87 10.35
C TYR A 339 5.49 -11.86 11.03
N VAL A 340 5.42 -12.32 12.28
CA VAL A 340 4.15 -12.48 13.00
C VAL A 340 4.22 -11.87 14.39
N PHE A 341 3.30 -10.95 14.65
CA PHE A 341 3.23 -10.17 15.87
C PHE A 341 1.87 -10.32 16.53
N ASN A 342 1.81 -10.14 17.85
CA ASN A 342 0.55 -9.81 18.50
C ASN A 342 0.06 -8.47 17.93
N ARG A 343 -1.14 -8.44 17.36
CA ARG A 343 -1.60 -7.27 16.59
C ARG A 343 -1.81 -6.01 17.44
N GLU A 344 -2.10 -6.16 18.73
CA GLU A 344 -2.29 -5.04 19.65
C GLU A 344 -0.97 -4.42 20.09
N THR A 345 0.02 -5.26 20.42
CA THR A 345 1.25 -4.83 21.11
C THR A 345 2.47 -4.74 20.21
N GLY A 346 2.48 -5.43 19.07
CA GLY A 346 3.66 -5.56 18.22
C GLY A 346 4.69 -6.56 18.73
N GLU A 347 4.42 -7.26 19.84
CA GLU A 347 5.33 -8.29 20.36
C GLU A 347 5.42 -9.48 19.38
N PRO A 348 6.62 -9.94 19.00
CA PRO A 348 6.77 -11.12 18.14
C PRO A 348 6.14 -12.37 18.77
N ILE A 349 5.37 -13.12 17.98
CA ILE A 349 4.79 -14.40 18.44
C ILE A 349 5.87 -15.47 18.59
N TRP A 350 6.89 -15.43 17.75
CA TRP A 350 8.06 -16.29 17.81
C TRP A 350 9.32 -15.45 17.80
N PRO A 351 10.46 -15.98 18.33
CA PRO A 351 11.72 -15.25 18.34
C PRO A 351 12.12 -14.77 16.94
N ILE A 352 12.55 -13.51 16.86
CA ILE A 352 13.22 -12.92 15.71
C ILE A 352 14.64 -12.64 16.17
N ASN A 353 15.62 -13.24 15.51
CA ASN A 353 17.01 -13.18 15.94
C ASN A 353 17.80 -12.23 15.04
N GLU A 354 18.60 -11.36 15.65
CA GLU A 354 19.60 -10.59 14.91
C GLU A 354 20.70 -11.52 14.41
N VAL A 355 20.84 -11.62 13.09
CA VAL A 355 21.86 -12.43 12.43
C VAL A 355 22.90 -11.51 11.81
N ALA A 356 24.17 -11.71 12.16
CA ALA A 356 25.28 -10.94 11.60
C ALA A 356 25.36 -11.09 10.08
N MET A 357 25.47 -9.96 9.38
CA MET A 357 25.57 -9.89 7.93
C MET A 357 26.98 -9.49 7.49
N PRO A 358 27.44 -9.94 6.31
CA PRO A 358 28.72 -9.50 5.77
C PRO A 358 28.67 -8.02 5.42
N ALA A 359 29.80 -7.33 5.61
CA ALA A 359 29.96 -5.95 5.12
C ALA A 359 30.03 -5.92 3.58
N SER A 360 29.65 -4.79 3.00
CA SER A 360 29.74 -4.62 1.55
C SER A 360 31.19 -4.56 1.07
N PRO A 361 31.54 -5.24 -0.04
CA PRO A 361 32.80 -5.03 -0.74
C PRO A 361 32.78 -3.81 -1.69
N VAL A 362 31.63 -3.15 -1.87
CA VAL A 362 31.45 -2.02 -2.78
C VAL A 362 31.95 -0.73 -2.10
N PRO A 363 32.89 0.02 -2.71
CA PRO A 363 33.38 1.26 -2.12
C PRO A 363 32.27 2.28 -1.85
N GLY A 364 32.21 2.77 -0.62
CA GLY A 364 31.24 3.79 -0.18
C GLY A 364 29.84 3.26 0.13
N GLU A 365 29.55 1.99 -0.17
CA GLU A 365 28.30 1.36 0.25
C GLU A 365 28.35 1.00 1.73
N GLN A 366 27.20 1.13 2.40
CA GLN A 366 27.00 0.66 3.76
C GLN A 366 25.98 -0.46 3.75
N LEU A 367 26.10 -1.37 4.71
CA LEU A 367 25.13 -2.42 5.00
C LEU A 367 24.93 -2.44 6.51
N ALA A 368 23.73 -2.81 6.94
CA ALA A 368 23.47 -3.09 8.35
C ALA A 368 24.35 -4.26 8.84
N ALA A 369 24.81 -4.16 10.09
CA ALA A 369 25.66 -5.18 10.70
C ALA A 369 24.91 -6.48 11.00
N THR A 370 23.60 -6.39 11.24
CA THR A 370 22.70 -7.50 11.47
C THR A 370 21.41 -7.34 10.70
N GLN A 371 20.67 -8.43 10.51
CA GLN A 371 19.28 -8.40 10.05
C GLN A 371 18.40 -9.25 10.98
N PRO A 372 17.13 -8.85 11.19
CA PRO A 372 16.18 -9.59 12.00
C PRO A 372 15.66 -10.80 11.20
N ILE A 373 15.93 -12.02 11.65
CA ILE A 373 15.46 -13.25 10.99
C ILE A 373 14.42 -13.97 11.86
N PRO A 374 13.17 -14.12 11.41
CA PRO A 374 12.13 -14.79 12.18
C PRO A 374 12.40 -16.30 12.24
N SER A 375 12.23 -16.89 13.43
CA SER A 375 12.39 -18.33 13.63
C SER A 375 11.21 -19.16 13.12
N LYS A 376 10.02 -18.56 13.05
CA LYS A 376 8.78 -19.19 12.58
C LYS A 376 7.82 -18.15 11.96
N PRO A 377 6.92 -18.57 11.05
CA PRO A 377 6.90 -19.89 10.41
C PRO A 377 8.16 -20.13 9.55
N ALA A 378 8.34 -21.36 9.04
CA ALA A 378 9.41 -21.61 8.09
C ALA A 378 9.27 -20.68 6.87
N PRO A 379 10.38 -20.30 6.21
CA PRO A 379 10.33 -19.54 4.97
C PRO A 379 9.39 -20.20 3.96
N PHE A 380 8.60 -19.39 3.26
CA PHE A 380 7.66 -19.89 2.26
C PHE A 380 8.28 -20.03 0.86
N GLU A 381 9.52 -19.58 0.71
CA GLU A 381 10.35 -19.76 -0.47
C GLU A 381 11.83 -19.96 -0.08
N TYR A 382 12.70 -20.15 -1.08
CA TYR A 382 14.12 -20.25 -0.85
C TYR A 382 14.71 -18.91 -0.44
N VAL A 383 15.52 -18.91 0.63
CA VAL A 383 16.20 -17.71 1.11
C VAL A 383 17.68 -17.77 0.77
N GLY A 384 18.18 -16.70 0.16
CA GLY A 384 19.57 -16.58 -0.29
C GLY A 384 19.82 -17.26 -1.64
N SER A 385 21.09 -17.49 -1.95
CA SER A 385 21.53 -18.14 -3.18
C SER A 385 22.60 -19.17 -2.86
N SER A 386 22.49 -20.37 -3.42
CA SER A 386 23.48 -21.44 -3.28
C SER A 386 23.47 -22.35 -4.51
N GLU A 387 24.55 -23.10 -4.73
CA GLU A 387 24.64 -24.06 -5.84
C GLU A 387 23.55 -25.15 -5.78
N GLU A 388 22.99 -25.42 -4.59
CA GLU A 388 21.90 -26.37 -4.39
C GLU A 388 20.55 -25.85 -4.91
N LEU A 389 20.42 -24.53 -5.05
CA LEU A 389 19.22 -23.87 -5.58
C LEU A 389 19.27 -23.67 -7.09
N LEU A 390 20.39 -23.99 -7.73
CA LEU A 390 20.53 -23.92 -9.19
C LEU A 390 19.64 -24.97 -9.86
N ALA A 391 19.05 -24.60 -11.00
CA ALA A 391 18.24 -25.52 -11.78
C ALA A 391 19.06 -26.77 -12.15
N ASP A 392 18.58 -27.95 -11.75
CA ASP A 392 19.31 -29.21 -11.88
C ASP A 392 18.57 -30.29 -12.68
N TYR A 393 17.62 -29.87 -13.53
CA TYR A 393 16.81 -30.77 -14.35
C TYR A 393 17.66 -31.71 -15.23
N THR A 394 18.85 -31.28 -15.66
CA THR A 394 19.89 -32.12 -16.28
C THR A 394 21.29 -31.66 -15.84
N PRO A 395 22.33 -32.50 -15.96
CA PRO A 395 23.72 -32.09 -15.72
C PRO A 395 24.16 -30.89 -16.55
N GLU A 396 23.70 -30.78 -17.81
CA GLU A 396 24.01 -29.68 -18.71
C GLU A 396 23.35 -28.37 -18.28
N ILE A 397 22.11 -28.42 -17.78
CA ILE A 397 21.41 -27.24 -17.23
C ILE A 397 22.10 -26.81 -15.94
N LYS A 398 22.45 -27.75 -15.05
CA LYS A 398 23.17 -27.46 -13.81
C LYS A 398 24.55 -26.83 -14.04
N GLN A 399 25.21 -27.17 -15.14
CA GLN A 399 26.50 -26.57 -15.51
C GLN A 399 26.36 -25.13 -16.05
N GLN A 400 25.22 -24.77 -16.62
CA GLN A 400 24.95 -23.43 -17.16
C GLN A 400 24.43 -22.44 -16.12
N ALA A 401 23.65 -22.93 -15.17
CA ALA A 401 23.16 -22.18 -14.01
C ALA A 401 24.33 -21.84 -13.09
#